data_AF-A0A061HZR5-F1
#
_entry.id   AF-A0A061HZR5-F1
#
_cell.length_a   1.000
_cell.length_b   1.000
_cell.length_c   1.000
_cell.angle_alpha   90.00
_cell.angle_beta   90.00
_cell.angle_gamma   90.00
#
_symmetry.space_group_name_H-M   'P 1'
#
loop_
_entity.id
_entity.type
_entity.pdbx_description
1 polymer ?
#
loop_
_entity_poly.entity_id
_entity_poly.type
_entity_poly.pdbx_seq_one_letter_code
_entity_poly.pdbx_strand_id
1 'polypeptide(L)'
;MQSEHNWTGCGVSQCLSVPNVHGALAPLAIPSAAAAAAAGRIAIPGLAGAGNSVLLVSNLNPERVTPQSLFILFGVYGDVQRVKILFNKKENALVQMADGSQAQLAMSHLNGHKLHGKSVRITLSKHQSVQLPREGQEDQGLTKDYGSSPLHRFKKPGSKNFQNIFPPSATLHLSNIPPSVSEDDLKNLFSSNGGVVKGFKFFQKDRKMALIQMGSVEEAVQALIELHNHDLGENHHLRVSFSKSTI
;
A
#
# COMPACT_ATOMS: atom_id res chain seq x y z
N MET A 1 42.16 31.56 17.44
CA MET A 1 42.26 32.60 18.48
C MET A 1 41.03 33.49 18.36
N GLN A 2 40.22 33.44 19.41
CA GLN A 2 38.93 34.12 19.61
C GLN A 2 39.13 35.59 20.03
N SER A 3 38.10 36.41 19.82
CA SER A 3 37.56 37.43 20.76
C SER A 3 36.57 38.30 19.96
N GLU A 4 35.23 38.24 20.08
CA GLU A 4 34.35 38.54 21.23
C GLU A 4 34.66 39.85 21.97
N HIS A 5 33.77 40.83 21.82
CA HIS A 5 33.60 41.93 22.77
C HIS A 5 32.10 42.11 23.05
N ASN A 6 31.78 41.94 24.33
CA ASN A 6 30.48 42.10 24.98
C ASN A 6 30.56 43.38 25.83
N TRP A 7 29.48 44.15 25.94
CA TRP A 7 29.34 45.18 26.99
C TRP A 7 27.94 45.15 27.60
N THR A 8 27.96 45.25 28.93
CA THR A 8 26.91 45.11 29.92
C THR A 8 26.21 46.44 30.22
N GLY A 9 25.02 46.36 30.83
CA GLY A 9 24.36 47.51 31.45
C GLY A 9 23.30 47.08 32.47
N CYS A 10 23.68 47.09 33.75
CA CYS A 10 22.82 46.94 34.93
C CYS A 10 22.04 48.22 35.25
N GLY A 11 20.89 48.08 35.91
CA GLY A 11 20.20 49.16 36.63
C GLY A 11 19.25 48.59 37.69
N VAL A 12 19.46 48.97 38.96
CA VAL A 12 18.85 48.43 40.18
C VAL A 12 18.15 49.57 40.95
N SER A 13 17.01 49.29 41.62
CA SER A 13 16.44 49.92 42.85
C SER A 13 14.90 49.92 42.78
N GLN A 14 14.07 49.78 43.82
CA GLN A 14 14.15 49.67 45.29
C GLN A 14 12.72 49.23 45.75
N CYS A 15 12.55 48.22 46.61
CA CYS A 15 12.23 48.24 48.06
C CYS A 15 10.78 48.60 48.52
N LEU A 16 10.43 47.98 49.68
CA LEU A 16 9.28 48.15 50.61
C LEU A 16 8.09 47.19 50.36
N SER A 17 7.47 46.47 51.31
CA SER A 17 7.59 46.31 52.78
C SER A 17 6.60 45.18 53.22
N VAL A 18 6.89 44.47 54.32
CA VAL A 18 6.05 43.42 54.98
C VAL A 18 5.25 44.07 56.16
N PRO A 19 4.16 43.51 56.76
CA PRO A 19 4.20 42.25 57.55
C PRO A 19 2.92 41.36 57.65
N ASN A 20 3.17 40.06 57.83
CA ASN A 20 2.60 39.07 58.78
C ASN A 20 1.11 39.10 59.25
N VAL A 21 0.40 37.95 59.20
CA VAL A 21 -0.30 37.29 60.36
C VAL A 21 -0.84 35.88 60.03
N HIS A 22 -0.93 35.08 61.10
CA HIS A 22 -1.21 33.64 61.28
C HIS A 22 -2.63 33.14 60.93
N GLY A 23 -2.80 31.82 60.80
CA GLY A 23 -4.05 31.14 61.22
C GLY A 23 -4.53 29.97 60.35
N ALA A 24 -4.86 28.85 60.99
CA ALA A 24 -5.14 27.53 60.43
C ALA A 24 -6.59 27.31 59.89
N LEU A 25 -6.81 26.07 59.40
CA LEU A 25 -8.06 25.28 59.29
C LEU A 25 -8.57 24.98 57.87
N ALA A 26 -8.60 23.69 57.51
CA ALA A 26 -9.53 23.07 56.55
C ALA A 26 -10.95 22.97 57.19
N PRO A 27 -12.08 22.57 56.53
CA PRO A 27 -12.19 21.69 55.34
C PRO A 27 -13.42 21.90 54.39
N LEU A 28 -13.62 20.93 53.48
CA LEU A 28 -14.87 20.43 52.85
C LEU A 28 -15.39 20.97 51.49
N ALA A 29 -15.76 19.97 50.67
CA ALA A 29 -16.77 19.90 49.60
C ALA A 29 -16.34 20.00 48.12
N ILE A 30 -16.54 18.88 47.42
CA ILE A 30 -16.56 18.58 45.96
C ILE A 30 -18.01 18.86 45.45
N PRO A 31 -18.41 18.72 44.16
CA PRO A 31 -17.75 18.79 42.82
C PRO A 31 -18.49 19.73 41.84
N SER A 32 -17.89 20.12 40.70
CA SER A 32 -18.64 20.21 39.42
C SER A 32 -17.77 20.39 38.17
N ALA A 33 -18.07 19.56 37.17
CA ALA A 33 -18.14 19.84 35.74
C ALA A 33 -16.99 20.53 34.97
N ALA A 34 -16.35 19.71 34.13
CA ALA A 34 -16.21 19.91 32.69
C ALA A 34 -15.74 21.29 32.16
N ALA A 35 -14.48 21.33 31.72
CA ALA A 35 -14.10 22.06 30.50
C ALA A 35 -12.85 21.43 29.89
N ALA A 36 -13.05 20.48 28.99
CA ALA A 36 -12.00 19.98 28.11
C ALA A 36 -11.65 21.06 27.08
N ALA A 37 -10.50 21.71 27.25
CA ALA A 37 -9.91 22.55 26.21
C ALA A 37 -9.16 21.67 25.20
N ALA A 38 -9.72 21.64 23.99
CA ALA A 38 -9.17 20.98 22.83
C ALA A 38 -7.77 21.50 22.48
N ALA A 39 -6.78 20.62 22.55
CA ALA A 39 -5.52 20.75 21.82
C ALA A 39 -5.29 19.40 21.13
N GLY A 40 -5.47 19.39 19.81
CA GLY A 40 -5.49 18.24 18.89
C GLY A 40 -4.26 17.33 18.92
N ARG A 41 -4.10 16.59 20.00
CA ARG A 41 -3.35 15.33 20.01
C ARG A 41 -4.34 14.24 19.68
N ILE A 42 -4.30 13.74 18.44
CA ILE A 42 -4.89 12.44 18.12
C ILE A 42 -4.21 11.46 19.07
N ALA A 43 -4.96 11.06 20.10
CA ALA A 43 -4.58 9.96 20.96
C ALA A 43 -4.27 8.76 20.06
N ILE A 44 -3.24 8.01 20.42
CA ILE A 44 -3.05 6.64 19.94
C ILE A 44 -3.71 5.77 21.01
N PRO A 45 -4.98 5.36 20.89
CA PRO A 45 -5.42 4.13 21.50
C PRO A 45 -4.96 2.99 20.59
N GLY A 46 -4.03 2.19 21.09
CA GLY A 46 -3.94 0.80 20.67
C GLY A 46 -5.33 0.16 20.83
N LEU A 47 -5.72 -0.62 19.81
CA LEU A 47 -6.95 -1.44 19.71
C LEU A 47 -8.19 -0.83 19.02
N ALA A 48 -8.01 -0.13 17.90
CA ALA A 48 -9.05 -0.01 16.85
C ALA A 48 -8.38 -0.06 15.45
N GLY A 49 -8.58 -1.04 14.58
CA GLY A 49 -9.46 -2.19 14.65
C GLY A 49 -8.86 -3.42 13.97
N ALA A 50 -9.16 -4.58 14.56
CA ALA A 50 -9.02 -5.88 13.91
C ALA A 50 -10.08 -5.97 12.79
N GLY A 51 -9.93 -5.16 11.75
CA GLY A 51 -10.68 -5.33 10.51
C GLY A 51 -10.27 -6.64 9.88
N ASN A 52 -11.23 -7.38 9.32
CA ASN A 52 -10.92 -8.62 8.63
C ASN A 52 -9.92 -8.36 7.49
N SER A 53 -8.79 -9.06 7.49
CA SER A 53 -7.76 -8.95 6.44
C SER A 53 -8.01 -9.90 5.27
N VAL A 54 -9.03 -10.76 5.35
CA VAL A 54 -9.40 -11.69 4.28
C VAL A 54 -10.51 -11.09 3.42
N LEU A 55 -10.25 -11.02 2.13
CA LEU A 55 -11.18 -10.60 1.09
C LEU A 55 -11.75 -11.81 0.36
N LEU A 56 -13.05 -11.79 0.10
CA LEU A 56 -13.71 -12.67 -0.86
C LEU A 56 -13.77 -11.94 -2.20
N VAL A 57 -13.16 -12.54 -3.21
CA VAL A 57 -13.14 -12.05 -4.59
C VAL A 57 -14.01 -12.98 -5.42
N SER A 58 -15.06 -12.44 -6.04
CA SER A 58 -16.06 -13.17 -6.80
C SER A 58 -16.14 -12.67 -8.24
N ASN A 59 -16.82 -13.43 -9.09
CA ASN A 59 -16.99 -13.16 -10.52
C ASN A 59 -15.66 -13.20 -11.30
N LEU A 60 -14.70 -14.01 -10.85
CA LEU A 60 -13.44 -14.24 -11.55
C LEU A 60 -13.67 -15.06 -12.83
N ASN A 61 -12.72 -14.96 -13.77
CA ASN A 61 -12.68 -15.82 -14.95
C ASN A 61 -11.95 -17.14 -14.60
N PRO A 62 -12.66 -18.28 -14.49
CA PRO A 62 -12.08 -19.52 -13.98
C PRO A 62 -10.98 -20.12 -14.88
N GLU A 63 -10.99 -19.79 -16.17
CA GLU A 63 -10.02 -20.32 -17.16
C GLU A 63 -8.69 -19.57 -17.12
N ARG A 64 -8.69 -18.32 -16.63
CA ARG A 64 -7.50 -17.43 -16.66
C ARG A 64 -7.00 -17.03 -15.28
N VAL A 65 -7.83 -17.12 -14.23
CA VAL A 65 -7.44 -16.70 -12.89
C VAL A 65 -6.46 -17.69 -12.26
N THR A 66 -5.38 -17.15 -11.72
CA THR A 66 -4.36 -17.93 -11.00
C THR A 66 -4.04 -17.29 -9.65
N PRO A 67 -3.56 -18.04 -8.64
CA PRO A 67 -3.17 -17.42 -7.38
C PRO A 67 -2.07 -16.37 -7.55
N GLN A 68 -1.20 -16.56 -8.55
CA GLN A 68 -0.15 -15.59 -8.90
C GLN A 68 -0.73 -14.28 -9.44
N SER A 69 -1.73 -14.35 -10.32
CA SER A 69 -2.37 -13.13 -10.84
C SER A 69 -3.02 -12.30 -9.74
N LEU A 70 -3.70 -12.95 -8.79
CA LEU A 70 -4.28 -12.30 -7.62
C LEU A 70 -3.19 -11.78 -6.67
N PHE A 71 -2.13 -12.55 -6.44
CA PHE A 71 -0.99 -12.12 -5.63
C PHE A 71 -0.38 -10.82 -6.15
N ILE A 72 -0.10 -10.74 -7.45
CA ILE A 72 0.52 -9.56 -8.07
C ILE A 72 -0.44 -8.36 -8.02
N LEU A 73 -1.71 -8.55 -8.41
CA LEU A 73 -2.68 -7.45 -8.47
C LEU A 73 -2.99 -6.88 -7.09
N PHE A 74 -3.30 -7.72 -6.11
CA PHE A 74 -3.55 -7.28 -4.73
C PHE A 74 -2.26 -6.80 -4.05
N GLY A 75 -1.11 -7.35 -4.47
CA GLY A 75 0.24 -6.95 -4.07
C GLY A 75 0.57 -5.47 -4.29
N VAL A 76 -0.14 -4.79 -5.20
CA VAL A 76 -0.01 -3.34 -5.44
C VAL A 76 -0.57 -2.52 -4.27
N TYR A 77 -1.57 -3.05 -3.57
CA TYR A 77 -2.33 -2.37 -2.51
C TYR A 77 -1.95 -2.83 -1.10
N GLY A 78 -1.23 -3.95 -1.00
CA GLY A 78 -0.76 -4.48 0.27
C GLY A 78 0.00 -5.79 0.11
N ASP A 79 0.65 -6.23 1.18
CA ASP A 79 1.38 -7.50 1.21
C ASP A 79 0.39 -8.67 1.36
N VAL A 80 0.24 -9.45 0.31
CA VAL A 80 -0.63 -10.63 0.29
C VAL A 80 0.06 -11.79 1.03
N GLN A 81 -0.62 -12.33 2.04
CA GLN A 81 -0.14 -13.46 2.82
C GLN A 81 -0.49 -14.78 2.16
N ARG A 82 -1.76 -14.94 1.72
CA ARG A 82 -2.25 -16.20 1.15
C ARG A 82 -3.32 -15.95 0.11
N VAL A 83 -3.35 -16.81 -0.90
CA VAL A 83 -4.40 -16.82 -1.91
C VAL A 83 -4.97 -18.23 -2.00
N LYS A 84 -6.29 -18.35 -2.04
CA LYS A 84 -7.01 -19.62 -2.22
C LYS A 84 -8.15 -19.46 -3.21
N ILE A 85 -8.03 -20.06 -4.38
CA ILE A 85 -9.13 -20.18 -5.33
C ILE A 85 -10.00 -21.37 -4.92
N LEU A 86 -11.32 -21.19 -4.89
CA LEU A 86 -12.23 -22.23 -4.41
C LEU A 86 -12.39 -23.32 -5.49
N PHE A 87 -12.02 -24.56 -5.17
CA PHE A 87 -12.09 -25.68 -6.12
C PHE A 87 -13.49 -25.89 -6.72
N ASN A 88 -14.53 -25.93 -5.89
CA ASN A 88 -15.92 -26.14 -6.33
C ASN A 88 -16.52 -24.91 -7.05
N LYS A 89 -15.93 -23.72 -6.89
CA LYS A 89 -16.43 -22.46 -7.44
C LYS A 89 -15.25 -21.59 -7.84
N LYS A 90 -14.54 -21.96 -8.91
CA LYS A 90 -13.29 -21.31 -9.37
C LYS A 90 -13.45 -19.82 -9.73
N GLU A 91 -14.69 -19.35 -9.88
CA GLU A 91 -15.04 -17.93 -10.00
C GLU A 91 -14.93 -17.15 -8.67
N ASN A 92 -14.64 -17.83 -7.57
CA ASN A 92 -14.45 -17.25 -6.24
C ASN A 92 -13.05 -17.58 -5.71
N ALA A 93 -12.44 -16.62 -5.02
CA ALA A 93 -11.17 -16.77 -4.32
C ALA A 93 -11.19 -16.03 -2.98
N LEU A 94 -10.37 -16.51 -2.04
CA LEU A 94 -10.02 -15.80 -0.81
C LEU A 94 -8.60 -15.25 -0.95
N VAL A 95 -8.44 -13.96 -0.64
CA VAL A 95 -7.14 -13.28 -0.58
C VAL A 95 -6.95 -12.76 0.82
N GLN A 96 -5.94 -13.25 1.52
CA GLN A 96 -5.55 -12.76 2.84
C GLN A 96 -4.46 -11.70 2.69
N MET A 97 -4.76 -10.47 3.07
CA MET A 97 -3.80 -9.38 3.16
C MET A 97 -3.05 -9.42 4.50
N ALA A 98 -1.97 -8.65 4.62
CA ALA A 98 -1.20 -8.53 5.87
C ALA A 98 -2.06 -7.97 7.02
N ASP A 99 -2.91 -6.99 6.73
CA ASP A 99 -3.78 -6.35 7.72
C ASP A 99 -5.11 -5.86 7.10
N GLY A 100 -6.06 -5.51 7.97
CA GLY A 100 -7.40 -5.07 7.57
C GLY A 100 -7.41 -3.73 6.82
N SER A 101 -6.44 -2.84 7.05
CA SER A 101 -6.35 -1.55 6.35
C SER A 101 -5.96 -1.74 4.89
N GLN A 102 -4.98 -2.62 4.62
CA GLN A 102 -4.58 -3.03 3.28
C GLN A 102 -5.72 -3.77 2.55
N ALA A 103 -6.49 -4.59 3.28
CA ALA A 103 -7.68 -5.23 2.72
C ALA A 103 -8.75 -4.22 2.29
N GLN A 104 -9.03 -3.20 3.11
CA GLN A 104 -9.95 -2.12 2.74
C GLN A 104 -9.45 -1.33 1.53
N LEU A 105 -8.15 -1.04 1.47
CA LEU A 105 -7.54 -0.30 0.37
C LEU A 105 -7.61 -1.09 -0.96
N ALA A 106 -7.29 -2.38 -0.92
CA ALA A 106 -7.42 -3.24 -2.09
C ALA A 106 -8.89 -3.33 -2.56
N MET A 107 -9.83 -3.46 -1.61
CA MET A 107 -11.25 -3.51 -1.92
C MET A 107 -11.76 -2.20 -2.54
N SER A 108 -11.36 -1.03 -2.02
CA SER A 108 -11.83 0.26 -2.52
C SER A 108 -11.32 0.55 -3.95
N HIS A 109 -10.12 0.09 -4.29
CA HIS A 109 -9.54 0.32 -5.60
C HIS A 109 -9.87 -0.74 -6.65
N LEU A 110 -10.03 -2.01 -6.27
CA LEU A 110 -10.21 -3.10 -7.24
C LEU A 110 -11.66 -3.51 -7.44
N ASN A 111 -12.57 -3.23 -6.50
CA ASN A 111 -13.96 -3.65 -6.64
C ASN A 111 -14.64 -3.01 -7.86
N GLY A 112 -15.26 -3.83 -8.71
CA GLY A 112 -15.90 -3.41 -9.95
C GLY A 112 -14.98 -3.32 -11.17
N HIS A 113 -13.65 -3.37 -10.99
CA HIS A 113 -12.71 -3.34 -12.11
C HIS A 113 -12.74 -4.65 -12.92
N LYS A 114 -12.42 -4.54 -14.21
CA LYS A 114 -12.33 -5.70 -15.09
C LYS A 114 -10.99 -6.42 -14.91
N LEU A 115 -11.09 -7.74 -14.72
CA LEU A 115 -9.96 -8.67 -14.76
C LEU A 115 -10.32 -9.79 -15.73
N HIS A 116 -9.54 -9.96 -16.79
CA HIS A 116 -9.77 -10.97 -17.83
C HIS A 116 -11.20 -10.94 -18.41
N GLY A 117 -11.71 -9.75 -18.74
CA GLY A 117 -13.05 -9.53 -19.31
C GLY A 117 -14.20 -9.51 -18.30
N LYS A 118 -13.99 -9.84 -17.03
CA LYS A 118 -15.05 -9.88 -16.01
C LYS A 118 -14.84 -8.83 -14.93
N SER A 119 -15.91 -8.12 -14.56
CA SER A 119 -15.89 -7.18 -13.43
C SER A 119 -15.83 -7.93 -12.11
N VAL A 120 -14.71 -7.81 -11.39
CA VAL A 120 -14.52 -8.50 -10.11
C VAL A 120 -15.38 -7.86 -9.04
N ARG A 121 -15.92 -8.69 -8.15
CA ARG A 121 -16.65 -8.24 -6.97
C ARG A 121 -15.86 -8.59 -5.72
N ILE A 122 -15.54 -7.59 -4.90
CA ILE A 122 -14.73 -7.78 -3.69
C ILE A 122 -15.56 -7.40 -2.48
N THR A 123 -15.60 -8.29 -1.48
CA THR A 123 -16.25 -8.06 -0.19
C THR A 123 -15.37 -8.57 0.94
N LEU A 124 -15.56 -8.07 2.15
CA LEU A 124 -14.93 -8.68 3.33
C LEU A 124 -15.42 -10.13 3.50
N SER A 125 -14.47 -11.04 3.72
CA SER A 125 -14.78 -12.43 3.98
C SER A 125 -15.44 -12.58 5.36
N LYS A 126 -16.07 -13.73 5.57
CA LYS A 126 -16.47 -14.18 6.92
C LYS A 126 -15.35 -14.94 7.63
N HIS A 127 -14.35 -15.40 6.89
CA HIS A 127 -13.19 -16.11 7.42
C HIS A 127 -12.15 -15.11 7.93
N GLN A 128 -11.52 -15.41 9.08
CA GLN A 128 -10.44 -14.58 9.63
C GLN A 128 -9.06 -14.93 9.05
N SER A 129 -8.90 -16.13 8.47
CA SER A 129 -7.66 -16.57 7.84
C SER A 129 -7.94 -17.54 6.70
N VAL A 130 -7.02 -17.60 5.74
CA VAL A 130 -7.04 -18.59 4.66
C VAL A 130 -6.31 -19.84 5.12
N GLN A 131 -7.05 -20.96 5.11
CA GLN A 131 -6.53 -22.27 5.47
C GLN A 131 -5.77 -22.89 4.30
N LEU A 132 -4.53 -23.30 4.58
CA LEU A 132 -3.71 -24.08 3.66
C LEU A 132 -4.25 -25.51 3.53
N PRO A 133 -4.00 -26.19 2.41
CA PRO A 133 -4.27 -27.62 2.27
C PRO A 133 -3.53 -28.40 3.36
N ARG A 134 -4.11 -29.52 3.81
CA ARG A 134 -3.40 -30.44 4.71
C ARG A 134 -2.31 -31.16 3.92
N GLU A 135 -1.23 -31.54 4.60
CA GLU A 135 -0.18 -32.36 3.99
C GLU A 135 -0.79 -33.63 3.37
N GLY A 136 -0.47 -33.89 2.10
CA GLY A 136 -1.02 -35.00 1.32
C GLY A 136 -2.34 -34.70 0.58
N GLN A 137 -2.92 -33.51 0.73
CA GLN A 137 -4.08 -33.09 -0.07
C GLN A 137 -3.63 -32.35 -1.33
N GLU A 138 -3.86 -32.92 -2.51
CA GLU A 138 -3.67 -32.22 -3.78
C GLU A 138 -4.69 -31.08 -3.89
N ASP A 139 -4.19 -29.85 -4.00
CA ASP A 139 -5.02 -28.65 -4.16
C ASP A 139 -4.97 -28.09 -5.59
N GLN A 140 -4.33 -28.82 -6.52
CA GLN A 140 -4.09 -28.41 -7.91
C GLN A 140 -3.38 -27.05 -8.03
N GLY A 141 -2.64 -26.64 -6.99
CA GLY A 141 -1.99 -25.33 -6.94
C GLY A 141 -2.96 -24.16 -6.80
N LEU A 142 -4.20 -24.39 -6.34
CA LEU A 142 -5.22 -23.35 -6.13
C LEU A 142 -5.01 -22.56 -4.84
N THR A 143 -4.21 -23.08 -3.90
CA THR A 143 -3.84 -22.38 -2.66
C THR A 143 -2.34 -22.14 -2.62
N LYS A 144 -1.92 -20.89 -2.39
CA LYS A 144 -0.51 -20.53 -2.25
C LYS A 144 -0.28 -19.64 -1.03
N ASP A 145 0.80 -19.94 -0.31
CA ASP A 145 1.34 -19.09 0.76
C ASP A 145 2.41 -18.16 0.17
N TYR A 146 2.28 -16.88 0.49
CA TYR A 146 3.13 -15.79 0.05
C TYR A 146 3.72 -15.00 1.23
N GLY A 147 3.53 -15.42 2.50
CA GLY A 147 3.95 -14.66 3.67
C GLY A 147 5.45 -14.31 3.70
N SER A 148 6.30 -15.20 3.19
CA SER A 148 7.74 -14.99 3.06
C SER A 148 8.18 -14.42 1.71
N SER A 149 7.24 -14.04 0.83
CA SER A 149 7.56 -13.61 -0.53
C SER A 149 8.54 -12.42 -0.56
N PRO A 150 9.59 -12.47 -1.40
CA PRO A 150 10.50 -11.35 -1.62
C PRO A 150 9.85 -10.22 -2.44
N LEU A 151 8.70 -10.48 -3.07
CA LEU A 151 7.97 -9.52 -3.91
C LEU A 151 7.05 -8.60 -3.10
N HIS A 152 6.98 -8.77 -1.78
CA HIS A 152 6.26 -7.87 -0.89
C HIS A 152 6.83 -6.45 -0.94
N ARG A 153 5.93 -5.48 -1.10
CA ARG A 153 6.27 -4.07 -1.34
C ARG A 153 6.23 -3.25 -0.05
N PHE A 154 5.62 -3.76 1.01
CA PHE A 154 5.28 -2.98 2.21
C PHE A 154 5.98 -3.43 3.50
N LYS A 155 6.79 -4.50 3.46
CA LYS A 155 7.58 -5.03 4.60
C LYS A 155 8.50 -4.02 5.31
N LYS A 156 8.97 -2.98 4.63
CA LYS A 156 9.89 -1.98 5.23
C LYS A 156 9.10 -0.83 5.86
N PRO A 157 9.19 -0.60 7.19
CA PRO A 157 8.60 0.57 7.82
C PRO A 157 9.09 1.87 7.18
N GLY A 158 8.18 2.82 6.93
CA GLY A 158 8.51 4.08 6.26
C GLY A 158 8.77 3.96 4.75
N SER A 159 8.44 2.82 4.13
CA SER A 159 8.55 2.65 2.68
C SER A 159 7.74 3.73 1.93
N LYS A 160 8.39 4.37 0.94
CA LYS A 160 7.72 5.31 0.03
C LYS A 160 6.60 4.64 -0.78
N ASN A 161 6.51 3.31 -0.80
CA ASN A 161 5.47 2.59 -1.53
C ASN A 161 4.06 2.93 -1.01
N PHE A 162 3.88 3.15 0.29
CA PHE A 162 2.57 3.55 0.87
C PHE A 162 2.06 4.89 0.34
N GLN A 163 2.96 5.77 -0.12
CA GLN A 163 2.60 7.08 -0.69
C GLN A 163 2.32 7.01 -2.21
N ASN A 164 2.61 5.87 -2.85
CA ASN A 164 2.54 5.69 -4.30
C ASN A 164 1.56 4.57 -4.71
N ILE A 165 0.50 4.38 -3.92
CA ILE A 165 -0.61 3.49 -4.26
C ILE A 165 -1.67 4.32 -4.99
N PHE A 166 -2.02 3.90 -6.20
CA PHE A 166 -3.01 4.58 -7.04
C PHE A 166 -4.10 3.60 -7.50
N PRO A 167 -5.33 4.09 -7.78
CA PRO A 167 -6.36 3.28 -8.45
C PRO A 167 -5.86 2.73 -9.79
N PRO A 168 -6.45 1.63 -10.30
CA PRO A 168 -6.14 1.15 -11.64
C PRO A 168 -6.35 2.26 -12.68
N SER A 169 -5.34 2.44 -13.54
CA SER A 169 -5.35 3.44 -14.61
C SER A 169 -4.67 2.86 -15.85
N ALA A 170 -4.91 3.47 -17.01
CA ALA A 170 -4.26 3.06 -18.25
C ALA A 170 -2.75 3.38 -18.28
N THR A 171 -2.28 4.27 -17.39
CA THR A 171 -0.86 4.64 -17.30
C THR A 171 -0.18 3.88 -16.18
N LEU A 172 0.92 3.20 -16.52
CA LEU A 172 1.76 2.46 -15.60
C LEU A 172 3.06 3.21 -15.35
N HIS A 173 3.52 3.15 -14.10
CA HIS A 173 4.86 3.56 -13.69
C HIS A 173 5.77 2.34 -13.65
N LEU A 174 6.85 2.43 -14.41
CA LEU A 174 7.90 1.42 -14.53
C LEU A 174 9.12 1.85 -13.72
N SER A 175 9.75 0.92 -13.02
CA SER A 175 10.99 1.18 -12.27
C SER A 175 11.89 -0.04 -12.26
N ASN A 176 13.16 0.19 -11.88
CA ASN A 176 14.23 -0.80 -11.90
C ASN A 176 14.61 -1.23 -13.32
N ILE A 177 14.59 -0.27 -14.26
CA ILE A 177 14.98 -0.48 -15.65
C ILE A 177 16.52 -0.36 -15.75
N PRO A 178 17.23 -1.35 -16.30
CA PRO A 178 18.68 -1.26 -16.51
C PRO A 178 19.01 -0.30 -17.66
N PRO A 179 20.21 0.30 -17.68
CA PRO A 179 20.60 1.27 -18.71
C PRO A 179 20.71 0.66 -20.12
N SER A 180 20.83 -0.67 -20.23
CA SER A 180 20.87 -1.42 -21.47
C SER A 180 19.52 -1.53 -22.18
N VAL A 181 18.40 -1.34 -21.46
CA VAL A 181 17.04 -1.46 -22.00
C VAL A 181 16.59 -0.14 -22.62
N SER A 182 16.19 -0.20 -23.88
CA SER A 182 15.70 0.94 -24.64
C SER A 182 14.19 1.18 -24.48
N GLU A 183 13.71 2.29 -25.05
CA GLU A 183 12.28 2.57 -25.12
C GLU A 183 11.55 1.54 -26.01
N ASP A 184 12.14 1.18 -27.14
CA ASP A 184 11.56 0.23 -28.08
C ASP A 184 11.46 -1.18 -27.47
N ASP A 185 12.45 -1.59 -26.67
CA ASP A 185 12.41 -2.87 -25.95
C ASP A 185 11.20 -2.93 -25.00
N LEU A 186 10.96 -1.86 -24.24
CA LEU A 186 9.82 -1.78 -23.33
C LEU A 186 8.49 -1.68 -24.08
N LYS A 187 8.42 -0.88 -25.14
CA LYS A 187 7.21 -0.82 -25.99
C LYS A 187 6.87 -2.17 -26.58
N ASN A 188 7.87 -2.89 -27.09
CA ASN A 188 7.71 -4.22 -27.66
C ASN A 188 7.27 -5.23 -26.60
N LEU A 189 7.90 -5.23 -25.42
CA LEU A 189 7.53 -6.09 -24.29
C LEU A 189 6.07 -5.89 -23.85
N PHE A 190 5.61 -4.65 -23.77
CA PHE A 190 4.22 -4.36 -23.40
C PHE A 190 3.22 -4.64 -24.53
N SER A 191 3.65 -4.51 -25.79
CA SER A 191 2.81 -4.81 -26.95
C SER A 191 2.66 -6.31 -27.19
N SER A 192 3.71 -7.11 -26.93
CA SER A 192 3.66 -8.58 -27.08
C SER A 192 2.68 -9.24 -26.12
N ASN A 193 2.37 -8.58 -24.99
CA ASN A 193 1.41 -9.04 -24.00
C ASN A 193 -0.04 -8.62 -24.32
N GLY A 194 -0.32 -8.31 -25.58
CA GLY A 194 -1.68 -8.11 -26.10
C GLY A 194 -2.27 -6.72 -25.86
N GLY A 195 -1.47 -5.76 -25.38
CA GLY A 195 -1.88 -4.38 -25.18
C GLY A 195 -1.41 -3.45 -26.30
N VAL A 196 -2.10 -2.32 -26.46
CA VAL A 196 -1.65 -1.25 -27.38
C VAL A 196 -0.93 -0.18 -26.57
N VAL A 197 0.34 0.07 -26.86
CA VAL A 197 1.07 1.18 -26.22
C VAL A 197 0.69 2.50 -26.90
N LYS A 198 0.04 3.40 -26.15
CA LYS A 198 -0.41 4.72 -26.60
C LYS A 198 0.60 5.82 -26.35
N GLY A 199 1.41 5.67 -25.32
CA GLY A 199 2.40 6.67 -24.92
C GLY A 199 3.52 6.05 -24.11
N PHE A 200 4.70 6.66 -24.19
CA PHE A 200 5.86 6.26 -23.39
C PHE A 200 6.71 7.49 -23.06
N LYS A 201 7.28 7.53 -21.85
CA LYS A 201 8.18 8.60 -21.41
C LYS A 201 9.17 8.11 -20.37
N PHE A 202 10.46 8.15 -20.66
CA PHE A 202 11.50 8.01 -19.64
C PHE A 202 11.54 9.21 -18.69
N PHE A 203 11.87 8.96 -17.42
CA PHE A 203 12.26 10.03 -16.51
C PHE A 203 13.68 10.49 -16.85
N GLN A 204 13.84 11.80 -17.06
CA GLN A 204 15.06 12.41 -17.63
C GLN A 204 16.33 12.23 -16.78
N LYS A 205 16.19 11.93 -15.48
CA LYS A 205 17.34 11.94 -14.55
C LYS A 205 18.29 10.78 -14.76
N ASP A 206 17.77 9.55 -14.85
CA ASP A 206 18.59 8.34 -14.84
C ASP A 206 18.05 7.18 -15.69
N ARG A 207 16.93 7.38 -16.43
CA ARG A 207 16.23 6.34 -17.23
C ARG A 207 15.92 5.03 -16.47
N LYS A 208 16.09 4.99 -15.14
CA LYS A 208 15.73 3.85 -14.29
C LYS A 208 14.23 3.69 -14.09
N MET A 209 13.49 4.71 -14.48
CA MET A 209 12.04 4.79 -14.38
C MET A 209 11.46 5.31 -15.69
N ALA A 210 10.23 4.89 -15.99
CA ALA A 210 9.45 5.37 -17.11
C ALA A 210 7.95 5.40 -16.79
N LEU A 211 7.20 6.14 -17.60
CA LEU A 211 5.76 6.01 -17.72
C LEU A 211 5.43 5.33 -19.05
N ILE A 212 4.46 4.42 -19.03
CA ILE A 212 3.91 3.79 -20.23
C ILE A 212 2.38 3.83 -20.16
N GLN A 213 1.72 4.20 -21.24
CA GLN A 213 0.26 4.27 -21.31
C GLN A 213 -0.26 3.18 -22.25
N MET A 214 -1.16 2.35 -21.74
CA MET A 214 -1.84 1.29 -22.48
C MET A 214 -3.13 1.80 -23.13
N GLY A 215 -3.73 0.99 -24.01
CA GLY A 215 -4.95 1.34 -24.73
C GLY A 215 -6.19 1.45 -23.83
N SER A 216 -6.18 0.73 -22.70
CA SER A 216 -7.27 0.72 -21.73
C SER A 216 -6.76 0.41 -20.32
N VAL A 217 -7.60 0.67 -19.31
CA VAL A 217 -7.31 0.27 -17.91
C VAL A 217 -7.20 -1.25 -17.80
N GLU A 218 -8.01 -2.00 -18.55
CA GLU A 218 -7.98 -3.46 -18.55
C GLU A 218 -6.65 -4.01 -19.10
N GLU A 219 -6.16 -3.45 -20.21
CA GLU A 219 -4.83 -3.79 -20.74
C GLU A 219 -3.70 -3.45 -19.75
N ALA A 220 -3.81 -2.32 -19.04
CA ALA A 220 -2.82 -1.94 -18.03
C ALA A 220 -2.81 -2.88 -16.82
N VAL A 221 -3.99 -3.31 -16.35
CA VAL A 221 -4.11 -4.34 -15.31
C VAL A 221 -3.46 -5.65 -15.78
N GLN A 222 -3.71 -6.06 -17.03
CA GLN A 222 -3.13 -7.28 -17.59
C GLN A 222 -1.61 -7.20 -17.70
N ALA A 223 -1.09 -6.12 -18.27
CA ALA A 223 0.34 -5.89 -18.41
C ALA A 223 1.04 -5.84 -17.03
N LEU A 224 0.41 -5.22 -16.03
CA LEU A 224 0.93 -5.24 -14.66
C LEU A 224 1.03 -6.67 -14.10
N ILE A 225 0.01 -7.51 -14.30
CA ILE A 225 0.01 -8.88 -13.81
C ILE A 225 1.09 -9.73 -14.49
N GLU A 226 1.27 -9.56 -15.80
CA GLU A 226 2.16 -10.42 -16.59
C GLU A 226 3.63 -9.96 -16.55
N LEU A 227 3.87 -8.64 -16.47
CA LEU A 227 5.22 -8.08 -16.58
C LEU A 227 5.82 -7.64 -15.25
N HIS A 228 5.06 -7.68 -14.15
CA HIS A 228 5.66 -7.43 -12.84
C HIS A 228 6.64 -8.54 -12.48
N ASN A 229 7.85 -8.14 -12.07
CA ASN A 229 8.98 -9.01 -11.80
C ASN A 229 9.54 -9.73 -13.04
N HIS A 230 9.26 -9.22 -14.25
CA HIS A 230 9.92 -9.69 -15.47
C HIS A 230 11.42 -9.40 -15.42
N ASP A 231 12.25 -10.36 -15.80
CA ASP A 231 13.71 -10.20 -15.84
C ASP A 231 14.12 -9.40 -17.08
N LEU A 232 14.75 -8.25 -16.86
CA LEU A 232 15.28 -7.37 -17.91
C LEU A 232 16.78 -7.60 -18.16
N GLY A 233 17.36 -8.63 -17.55
CA GLY A 233 18.79 -8.90 -17.57
C GLY A 233 19.53 -8.14 -16.46
N GLU A 234 20.82 -8.44 -16.31
CA GLU A 234 21.71 -7.78 -15.32
C GLU A 234 21.15 -7.80 -13.87
N ASN A 235 20.40 -8.85 -13.51
CA ASN A 235 19.71 -8.98 -12.21
C ASN A 235 18.65 -7.88 -11.94
N HIS A 236 18.18 -7.20 -12.99
CA HIS A 236 17.13 -6.19 -12.90
C HIS A 236 15.77 -6.81 -13.19
N HIS A 237 14.90 -6.80 -12.18
CA HIS A 237 13.51 -7.25 -12.33
C HIS A 237 12.57 -6.04 -12.41
N LEU A 238 11.76 -5.99 -13.46
CA LEU A 238 10.85 -4.88 -13.72
C LEU A 238 9.81 -4.71 -12.60
N ARG A 239 9.67 -3.49 -12.10
CA ARG A 239 8.62 -3.14 -11.14
C ARG A 239 7.57 -2.26 -11.78
N VAL A 240 6.32 -2.71 -11.70
CA VAL A 240 5.16 -2.08 -12.34
C VAL A 240 4.15 -1.68 -11.26
N SER A 241 3.66 -0.45 -11.33
CA SER A 241 2.60 0.12 -10.50
C SER A 241 1.69 1.00 -11.35
N PHE A 242 0.45 1.24 -10.92
CA PHE A 242 -0.39 2.25 -11.55
C PHE A 242 0.14 3.66 -11.33
N SER A 243 -0.19 4.57 -12.24
CA SER A 243 0.20 5.98 -12.16
C SER A 243 -1.01 6.89 -12.36
N LYS A 244 -1.05 8.00 -11.62
CA LYS A 244 -1.99 9.10 -11.83
C LYS A 244 -1.54 10.07 -12.93
N SER A 245 -0.29 9.95 -13.38
CA SER A 245 0.28 10.84 -14.39
C SER A 245 -0.25 10.50 -15.78
N THR A 246 -0.44 11.51 -16.59
CA THR A 246 -0.72 11.38 -18.03
C THR A 246 0.53 11.72 -18.82
N ILE A 247 0.67 11.11 -20.00
CA ILE A 247 1.78 11.34 -20.94
C ILE A 247 1.25 11.49 -22.36
#